data_AF-A0A6J4LPN2-F1
#
_entry.id   AF-A0A6J4LPN2-F1
#
_cell.length_a   1.000
_cell.length_b   1.000
_cell.length_c   1.000
_cell.angle_alpha   90.00
_cell.angle_beta   90.00
_cell.angle_gamma   90.00
#
_symmetry.space_group_name_H-M   'P 1'
#
loop_
_entity.id
_entity.type
_entity.pdbx_description
1 polymer ?
#
loop_
_entity_poly.entity_id
_entity_poly.type
_entity_poly.pdbx_seq_one_letter_code
_entity_poly.pdbx_strand_id
1 'polypeptide(L)'
;WEIDYEDLGNVFAREKIQSCNACASTAMALCVWPCNCYEKGNSDEPDLMWNLDLYARLDLADAWAILGPINWYAPSSNLKLMFDRLVCMNGGNPNEELIDHKDPEKAMALEKTPEWKAMSVNHLEGRTAGFFCYGDEGADEMDPDGRPHKVRHKHYFDPDAEPFERERDAYAPLVWQSRFSGIEVPDHLWAYCTTGKGKPYSEDQAEHMARDATFMAAFDAWADAFAAFVAAKGKVEPGAHRAYGHKPGGHRWADAKLKWRAIRMGLGVPPAGSSPAAQQALGLNDDATLRVQKSEGEKLRER
;
A
#
# COMPACT_ATOMS: atom_id res chain seq x y z
N TRP A 1 23.22 -5.96 -13.53
CA TRP A 1 22.12 -5.52 -12.67
C TRP A 1 22.50 -5.83 -11.24
N GLU A 2 22.16 -4.93 -10.31
CA GLU A 2 22.24 -5.19 -8.88
C GLU A 2 20.88 -5.71 -8.43
N ILE A 3 20.85 -6.67 -7.52
CA ILE A 3 19.61 -7.18 -6.92
C ILE A 3 19.56 -6.65 -5.49
N ASP A 4 18.64 -5.72 -5.28
CA ASP A 4 18.25 -5.25 -3.95
C ASP A 4 17.02 -6.07 -3.51
N TYR A 5 17.10 -6.76 -2.37
CA TYR A 5 16.04 -7.63 -1.88
C TYR A 5 15.60 -7.23 -0.47
N GLU A 6 14.32 -7.42 -0.18
CA GLU A 6 13.76 -7.21 1.15
C GLU A 6 12.66 -8.22 1.43
N ASP A 7 12.63 -8.76 2.65
CA ASP A 7 11.49 -9.53 3.14
C ASP A 7 10.52 -8.56 3.82
N LEU A 8 9.29 -8.46 3.34
CA LEU A 8 8.23 -7.64 3.97
C LEU A 8 7.34 -8.45 4.92
N GLY A 9 7.72 -9.70 5.22
CA GLY A 9 7.00 -10.58 6.13
C GLY A 9 6.84 -10.02 7.55
N ASN A 10 5.79 -10.45 8.22
CA ASN A 10 5.51 -10.07 9.61
C ASN A 10 6.39 -10.88 10.57
N VAL A 11 7.68 -10.54 10.62
CA VAL A 11 8.67 -11.19 11.49
C VAL A 11 8.53 -10.67 12.92
N PHE A 12 8.53 -11.58 13.90
CA PHE A 12 8.41 -11.22 15.32
C PHE A 12 9.48 -10.18 15.72
N ALA A 13 9.04 -9.18 16.50
CA ALA A 13 9.86 -8.07 16.98
C ALA A 13 10.42 -7.11 15.90
N ARG A 14 10.04 -7.28 14.64
CA ARG A 14 10.32 -6.29 13.59
C ARG A 14 9.30 -5.16 13.63
N GLU A 15 9.74 -3.97 13.27
CA GLU A 15 8.84 -2.83 13.04
C GLU A 15 7.83 -3.14 11.94
N LYS A 16 6.65 -2.53 12.05
CA LYS A 16 5.57 -2.70 11.08
C LYS A 16 5.64 -1.60 10.03
N ILE A 17 5.11 -1.86 8.85
CA ILE A 17 4.75 -0.78 7.92
C ILE A 17 3.52 -0.10 8.51
N GLN A 18 3.62 1.20 8.77
CA GLN A 18 2.49 1.96 9.28
C GLN A 18 1.46 2.20 8.17
N SER A 19 0.18 2.29 8.53
CA SER A 19 -0.91 2.45 7.54
C SER A 19 -0.91 3.81 6.86
N CYS A 20 -1.44 3.91 5.66
CA CYS A 20 -1.58 5.22 5.01
C CYS A 20 -2.61 6.11 5.75
N ASN A 21 -2.26 7.37 6.01
CA ASN A 21 -3.18 8.38 6.57
C ASN A 21 -4.21 8.91 5.56
N ALA A 22 -4.29 8.32 4.36
CA ALA A 22 -5.25 8.67 3.31
C ALA A 22 -5.27 10.16 2.92
N CYS A 23 -4.11 10.83 2.90
CA CYS A 23 -4.01 12.26 2.56
C CYS A 23 -4.62 12.59 1.18
N ALA A 24 -4.49 11.69 0.21
CA ALA A 24 -5.05 11.82 -1.13
C ALA A 24 -6.60 11.93 -1.12
N SER A 25 -7.27 11.38 -0.10
CA SER A 25 -8.73 11.50 0.06
C SER A 25 -9.18 12.92 0.43
N THR A 26 -8.26 13.81 0.77
CA THR A 26 -8.52 15.25 0.97
C THR A 26 -8.16 16.06 -0.27
N ALA A 27 -6.94 15.88 -0.76
CA ALA A 27 -6.40 16.50 -1.98
C ALA A 27 -5.12 15.75 -2.37
N MET A 28 -4.86 15.53 -3.66
CA MET A 28 -3.60 14.87 -4.07
C MET A 28 -2.37 15.71 -3.67
N ALA A 29 -2.51 17.03 -3.66
CA ALA A 29 -1.49 17.97 -3.16
C ALA A 29 -1.13 17.78 -1.68
N LEU A 30 -1.98 17.12 -0.87
CA LEU A 30 -1.70 16.79 0.53
C LEU A 30 -0.89 15.48 0.67
N CYS A 31 -0.94 14.63 -0.35
CA CYS A 31 -0.22 13.36 -0.42
C CYS A 31 1.20 13.61 -0.93
N VAL A 32 2.16 13.83 -0.04
CA VAL A 32 3.54 14.20 -0.41
C VAL A 32 4.30 12.99 -0.95
N TRP A 33 5.18 13.22 -1.93
CA TRP A 33 6.15 12.25 -2.45
C TRP A 33 7.59 12.69 -2.11
N PRO A 34 8.41 11.84 -1.47
CA PRO A 34 8.03 10.59 -0.77
C PRO A 34 7.12 10.86 0.43
N CYS A 35 6.43 9.82 0.92
CA CYS A 35 5.35 10.04 1.88
C CYS A 35 5.83 10.48 3.29
N ASN A 36 5.44 11.69 3.66
CA ASN A 36 5.72 12.36 4.93
C ASN A 36 4.73 12.07 6.08
N CYS A 37 3.94 10.99 6.02
CA CYS A 37 3.04 10.66 7.15
C CYS A 37 3.78 10.09 8.37
N TYR A 38 4.97 9.53 8.14
CA TYR A 38 5.87 9.00 9.15
C TYR A 38 7.28 9.46 8.81
N GLU A 39 8.23 9.20 9.70
CA GLU A 39 9.62 9.63 9.55
C GLU A 39 10.58 8.52 10.02
N LYS A 40 11.81 8.60 9.54
CA LYS A 40 12.87 7.65 9.87
C LYS A 40 13.28 7.79 11.34
N GLY A 41 13.34 6.67 12.06
CA GLY A 41 13.83 6.59 13.43
C GLY A 41 12.87 7.15 14.49
N ASN A 42 11.59 7.35 14.17
CA ASN A 42 10.60 7.77 15.15
C ASN A 42 10.32 6.64 16.16
N SER A 43 10.52 6.90 17.46
CA SER A 43 10.29 5.92 18.52
C SER A 43 8.83 5.74 18.91
N ASP A 44 8.02 6.77 18.73
CA ASP A 44 6.61 6.79 19.09
C ASP A 44 5.76 6.14 17.99
N GLU A 45 6.18 6.30 16.72
CA GLU A 45 5.58 5.71 15.52
C GLU A 45 6.64 5.05 14.61
N PRO A 46 7.26 3.93 15.03
CA PRO A 46 8.24 3.24 14.20
C PRO A 46 7.64 2.79 12.87
N ASP A 47 8.28 3.14 11.74
CA ASP A 47 7.80 2.81 10.39
C ASP A 47 8.88 2.07 9.59
N LEU A 48 8.56 0.83 9.22
CA LEU A 48 9.50 -0.03 8.52
C LEU A 48 9.91 0.54 7.15
N MET A 49 9.00 1.19 6.43
CA MET A 49 9.32 1.75 5.10
C MET A 49 10.39 2.84 5.17
N TRP A 50 10.28 3.75 6.13
CA TRP A 50 11.31 4.77 6.32
C TRP A 50 12.61 4.22 6.90
N ASN A 51 12.53 3.27 7.83
CA ASN A 51 13.72 2.72 8.46
C ASN A 51 14.57 1.85 7.52
N LEU A 52 13.94 1.26 6.50
CA LEU A 52 14.62 0.54 5.41
C LEU A 52 14.94 1.40 4.18
N ASP A 53 14.65 2.70 4.21
CA ASP A 53 14.77 3.60 3.05
C ASP A 53 14.01 3.09 1.79
N LEU A 54 12.87 2.40 1.98
CA LEU A 54 12.17 1.72 0.88
C LEU A 54 11.70 2.67 -0.22
N TYR A 55 11.29 3.89 0.08
CA TYR A 55 10.95 4.87 -0.97
C TYR A 55 12.14 5.15 -1.91
N ALA A 56 13.34 5.29 -1.34
CA ALA A 56 14.55 5.53 -2.12
C ALA A 56 14.97 4.29 -2.91
N ARG A 57 14.85 3.09 -2.32
CA ARG A 57 15.14 1.80 -2.98
C ARG A 57 14.21 1.56 -4.18
N LEU A 58 12.91 1.80 -3.99
CA LEU A 58 11.89 1.68 -5.05
C LEU A 58 12.08 2.73 -6.16
N ASP A 59 12.48 3.96 -5.81
CA ASP A 59 12.87 4.99 -6.79
C ASP A 59 14.14 4.63 -7.55
N LEU A 60 15.15 4.04 -6.91
CA LEU A 60 16.37 3.63 -7.59
C LEU A 60 16.16 2.44 -8.53
N ALA A 61 15.21 1.56 -8.23
CA ALA A 61 14.99 0.34 -8.99
C ALA A 61 14.41 0.63 -10.39
N ASP A 62 15.04 0.05 -11.41
CA ASP A 62 14.53 0.03 -12.79
C ASP A 62 13.32 -0.92 -12.94
N ALA A 63 13.29 -1.98 -12.12
CA ALA A 63 12.22 -2.95 -12.09
C ALA A 63 11.95 -3.51 -10.69
N TRP A 64 10.70 -3.87 -10.41
CA TRP A 64 10.26 -4.47 -9.15
C TRP A 64 9.82 -5.92 -9.37
N ALA A 65 10.35 -6.83 -8.57
CA ALA A 65 9.88 -8.21 -8.48
C ALA A 65 9.10 -8.37 -7.17
N ILE A 66 7.77 -8.51 -7.26
CA ILE A 66 6.89 -8.66 -6.10
C ILE A 66 6.48 -10.12 -5.97
N LEU A 67 6.90 -10.75 -4.88
CA LEU A 67 6.65 -12.15 -4.56
C LEU A 67 5.80 -12.23 -3.29
N GLY A 68 4.73 -13.01 -3.27
CA GLY A 68 3.96 -13.17 -2.04
C GLY A 68 2.77 -14.11 -2.12
N PRO A 69 2.25 -14.55 -0.95
CA PRO A 69 1.11 -15.45 -0.90
C PRO A 69 -0.20 -14.73 -1.20
N ILE A 70 -1.21 -15.50 -1.58
CA ILE A 70 -2.62 -15.12 -1.50
C ILE A 70 -3.12 -15.52 -0.10
N ASN A 71 -3.58 -14.54 0.66
CA ASN A 71 -4.24 -14.74 1.93
C ASN A 71 -5.74 -14.54 1.74
N TRP A 72 -6.53 -15.62 1.74
CA TRP A 72 -8.00 -15.60 1.66
C TRP A 72 -8.54 -14.62 0.59
N TYR A 73 -8.11 -14.74 -0.67
CA TYR A 73 -8.53 -13.87 -1.80
C TYR A 73 -7.85 -12.50 -1.94
N ALA A 74 -6.79 -12.21 -1.18
CA ALA A 74 -6.07 -10.93 -1.29
C ALA A 74 -4.55 -11.08 -1.10
N PRO A 75 -3.74 -10.07 -1.46
CA PRO A 75 -2.33 -10.03 -1.12
C PRO A 75 -2.12 -9.98 0.40
N SER A 76 -0.91 -10.29 0.85
CA SER A 76 -0.57 -10.14 2.26
C SER A 76 -0.72 -8.69 2.74
N SER A 77 -1.16 -8.52 4.00
CA SER A 77 -1.47 -7.19 4.54
C SER A 77 -0.26 -6.24 4.52
N ASN A 78 0.95 -6.75 4.73
CA ASN A 78 2.17 -5.94 4.68
C ASN A 78 2.46 -5.44 3.27
N LEU A 79 2.24 -6.28 2.25
CA LEU A 79 2.39 -5.86 0.86
C LEU A 79 1.34 -4.79 0.51
N LYS A 80 0.08 -4.98 0.93
CA LYS A 80 -0.97 -3.97 0.75
C LYS A 80 -0.63 -2.65 1.46
N LEU A 81 -0.08 -2.70 2.67
CA LEU A 81 0.38 -1.51 3.40
C LEU A 81 1.48 -0.75 2.65
N MET A 82 2.47 -1.46 2.09
CA MET A 82 3.50 -0.83 1.25
C MET A 82 2.86 -0.08 0.07
N PHE A 83 1.95 -0.73 -0.65
CA PHE A 83 1.25 -0.13 -1.79
C PHE A 83 0.33 1.04 -1.38
N ASP A 84 -0.35 0.97 -0.24
CA ASP A 84 -1.14 2.09 0.30
C ASP A 84 -0.28 3.32 0.63
N ARG A 85 0.94 3.08 1.10
CA ARG A 85 1.94 4.11 1.37
C ARG A 85 2.55 4.70 0.08
N LEU A 86 2.49 3.96 -1.03
CA LEU A 86 2.93 4.38 -2.37
C LEU A 86 1.87 5.09 -3.21
N VAL A 87 0.66 5.35 -2.70
CA VAL A 87 -0.35 6.15 -3.42
C VAL A 87 0.23 7.49 -3.93
N CYS A 88 1.14 8.09 -3.15
CA CYS A 88 1.84 9.33 -3.49
C CYS A 88 2.71 9.25 -4.76
N MET A 89 3.07 8.06 -5.25
CA MET A 89 3.91 7.93 -6.45
C MET A 89 3.20 8.38 -7.73
N ASN A 90 1.87 8.41 -7.73
CA ASN A 90 1.08 9.04 -8.79
C ASN A 90 0.63 10.42 -8.33
N GLY A 91 1.28 11.45 -8.87
CA GLY A 91 0.82 12.82 -8.76
C GLY A 91 1.01 13.45 -7.38
N GLY A 92 1.59 12.72 -6.40
CA GLY A 92 1.81 13.25 -5.06
C GLY A 92 2.70 14.48 -5.05
N ASN A 93 2.55 15.34 -4.05
CA ASN A 93 3.24 16.62 -3.98
C ASN A 93 4.74 16.45 -3.70
N PRO A 94 5.64 16.81 -4.63
CA PRO A 94 7.09 16.70 -4.41
C PRO A 94 7.67 17.85 -3.55
N ASN A 95 6.88 18.89 -3.25
CA ASN A 95 7.29 20.03 -2.46
C ASN A 95 6.26 20.36 -1.37
N GLU A 96 6.51 19.82 -0.19
CA GLU A 96 5.66 20.03 0.99
C GLU A 96 5.57 21.49 1.45
N GLU A 97 6.58 22.33 1.18
CA GLU A 97 6.60 23.72 1.67
C GLU A 97 5.42 24.53 1.12
N LEU A 98 4.91 24.16 -0.07
CA LEU A 98 3.76 24.79 -0.71
C LEU A 98 2.46 24.64 0.09
N ILE A 99 2.42 23.68 1.04
CA ILE A 99 1.25 23.39 1.86
C ILE A 99 1.50 23.57 3.36
N ASP A 100 2.61 24.21 3.78
CA ASP A 100 2.94 24.47 5.20
C ASP A 100 2.80 23.23 6.10
N HIS A 101 3.25 22.08 5.58
CA HIS A 101 3.22 20.76 6.24
C HIS A 101 1.82 20.34 6.72
N LYS A 102 1.17 19.49 5.90
CA LYS A 102 -0.15 18.91 6.17
C LYS A 102 -1.29 19.91 6.39
N ASP A 103 -1.23 21.13 5.84
CA ASP A 103 -2.38 22.05 5.81
C ASP A 103 -3.36 21.66 4.69
N PRO A 104 -4.58 21.17 5.02
CA PRO A 104 -5.55 20.72 4.02
C PRO A 104 -6.05 21.86 3.13
N GLU A 105 -6.28 23.05 3.67
CA GLU A 105 -6.82 24.18 2.92
C GLU A 105 -5.82 24.68 1.88
N LYS A 106 -4.53 24.74 2.23
CA LYS A 106 -3.47 25.08 1.27
C LYS A 106 -3.32 24.01 0.20
N ALA A 107 -3.37 22.72 0.57
CA ALA A 107 -3.31 21.64 -0.39
C ALA A 107 -4.49 21.68 -1.39
N MET A 108 -5.72 21.83 -0.91
CA MET A 108 -6.92 21.96 -1.76
C MET A 108 -6.86 23.20 -2.68
N ALA A 109 -6.20 24.28 -2.23
CA ALA A 109 -5.97 25.46 -3.06
C ALA A 109 -4.90 25.19 -4.14
N LEU A 110 -3.77 24.58 -3.76
CA LEU A 110 -2.67 24.23 -4.67
C LEU A 110 -3.16 23.33 -5.81
N GLU A 111 -3.96 22.31 -5.51
CA GLU A 111 -4.48 21.34 -6.49
C GLU A 111 -5.27 21.98 -7.65
N LYS A 112 -5.76 23.22 -7.47
CA LYS A 112 -6.52 23.98 -8.47
C LYS A 112 -5.65 24.92 -9.31
N THR A 113 -4.35 24.97 -9.06
CA THR A 113 -3.43 25.90 -9.74
C THR A 113 -2.82 25.31 -11.02
N PRO A 114 -2.37 26.16 -11.96
CA PRO A 114 -1.55 25.70 -13.09
C PRO A 114 -0.20 25.12 -12.66
N GLU A 115 0.38 25.62 -11.56
CA GLU A 115 1.64 25.11 -11.00
C GLU A 115 1.51 23.64 -10.59
N TRP A 116 0.40 23.27 -9.94
CA TRP A 116 0.12 21.88 -9.59
C TRP A 116 0.10 20.95 -10.81
N LYS A 117 -0.53 21.38 -11.90
CA LYS A 117 -0.57 20.59 -13.16
C LYS A 117 0.81 20.32 -13.74
N ALA A 118 1.79 21.19 -13.47
CA ALA A 118 3.15 21.02 -13.96
C ALA A 118 3.99 20.09 -13.06
N MET A 119 3.68 19.99 -11.76
CA MET A 119 4.46 19.21 -10.79
C MET A 119 3.83 17.86 -10.39
N SER A 120 2.51 17.72 -10.54
CA SER A 120 1.80 16.47 -10.26
C SER A 120 2.02 15.50 -11.42
N VAL A 121 3.07 14.69 -11.28
CA VAL A 121 3.50 13.71 -12.28
C VAL A 121 3.55 12.30 -11.66
N ASN A 122 3.63 11.28 -12.50
CA ASN A 122 4.02 9.95 -12.06
C ASN A 122 5.52 9.96 -11.73
N HIS A 123 5.86 9.84 -10.45
CA HIS A 123 7.25 9.95 -9.99
C HIS A 123 8.08 8.71 -10.31
N LEU A 124 7.41 7.59 -10.56
CA LEU A 124 8.01 6.30 -10.83
C LEU A 124 7.76 5.78 -12.26
N GLU A 125 7.32 6.67 -13.15
CA GLU A 125 7.05 6.38 -14.57
C GLU A 125 8.19 5.62 -15.25
N GLY A 126 7.84 4.71 -16.15
CA GLY A 126 8.79 4.01 -17.01
C GLY A 126 9.44 2.78 -16.38
N ARG A 127 9.17 2.47 -15.11
CA ARG A 127 9.62 1.21 -14.47
C ARG A 127 8.82 0.00 -14.92
N THR A 128 9.37 -1.18 -14.65
CA THR A 128 8.67 -2.46 -14.83
C THR A 128 8.33 -3.06 -13.47
N ALA A 129 7.18 -3.70 -13.32
CA ALA A 129 6.94 -4.61 -12.21
C ALA A 129 6.49 -5.98 -12.71
N GLY A 130 6.91 -7.03 -12.00
CA GLY A 130 6.46 -8.40 -12.15
C GLY A 130 5.89 -8.89 -10.82
N PHE A 131 4.87 -9.74 -10.89
CA PHE A 131 4.19 -10.30 -9.73
C PHE A 131 4.17 -11.82 -9.85
N PHE A 132 4.72 -12.51 -8.86
CA PHE A 132 4.58 -13.94 -8.70
C PHE A 132 3.86 -14.22 -7.39
N CYS A 133 2.58 -14.53 -7.50
CA CYS A 133 1.76 -14.88 -6.34
C CYS A 133 1.59 -16.40 -6.23
N TYR A 134 1.31 -16.87 -5.03
CA TYR A 134 1.14 -18.30 -4.77
C TYR A 134 0.13 -18.55 -3.67
N GLY A 135 -0.45 -19.74 -3.61
CA GLY A 135 -1.43 -20.07 -2.58
C GLY A 135 -1.80 -21.55 -2.57
N ASP A 136 -2.51 -21.95 -1.52
CA ASP A 136 -2.86 -23.34 -1.22
C ASP A 136 -4.25 -23.79 -1.66
N GLU A 137 -5.03 -22.87 -2.25
CA GLU A 137 -6.40 -23.11 -2.69
C GLU A 137 -7.30 -23.67 -1.57
N GLY A 138 -7.09 -23.18 -0.34
CA GLY A 138 -7.83 -23.63 0.84
C GLY A 138 -7.25 -24.91 1.45
N ALA A 139 -5.99 -25.25 1.14
CA ALA A 139 -5.25 -26.34 1.76
C ALA A 139 -6.02 -27.68 1.70
N ASP A 140 -6.18 -28.39 2.83
CA ASP A 140 -6.99 -29.60 2.97
C ASP A 140 -8.45 -29.29 3.39
N GLU A 141 -8.89 -28.03 3.27
CA GLU A 141 -10.21 -27.62 3.72
C GLU A 141 -11.32 -27.78 2.68
N MET A 142 -10.99 -28.00 1.41
CA MET A 142 -11.97 -28.07 0.33
C MET A 142 -12.63 -29.45 0.23
N ASP A 143 -13.96 -29.49 0.13
CA ASP A 143 -14.75 -30.68 -0.14
C ASP A 143 -14.87 -30.96 -1.67
N PRO A 144 -15.35 -32.14 -2.09
CA PRO A 144 -15.48 -32.48 -3.52
C PRO A 144 -16.41 -31.56 -4.31
N ASP A 145 -17.28 -30.79 -3.65
CA ASP A 145 -18.18 -29.83 -4.29
C ASP A 145 -17.53 -28.43 -4.40
N GLY A 146 -16.23 -28.32 -4.10
CA GLY A 146 -15.47 -27.07 -4.18
C GLY A 146 -15.76 -26.10 -3.04
N ARG A 147 -16.26 -26.58 -1.89
CA ARG A 147 -16.62 -25.72 -0.74
C ARG A 147 -15.75 -26.04 0.47
N PRO A 148 -15.45 -25.05 1.35
CA PRO A 148 -14.77 -25.37 2.60
C PRO A 148 -15.64 -26.28 3.48
N HIS A 149 -15.11 -27.41 3.96
CA HIS A 149 -15.86 -28.39 4.75
C HIS A 149 -16.35 -27.81 6.09
N LYS A 150 -15.68 -26.77 6.61
CA LYS A 150 -16.05 -26.07 7.86
C LYS A 150 -17.24 -25.11 7.71
N VAL A 151 -17.58 -24.69 6.49
CA VAL A 151 -18.72 -23.81 6.24
C VAL A 151 -20.03 -24.55 6.47
N ARG A 152 -20.78 -24.18 7.51
CA ARG A 152 -22.07 -24.78 7.87
C ARG A 152 -23.19 -24.39 6.92
N HIS A 153 -23.25 -23.11 6.54
CA HIS A 153 -24.24 -22.58 5.62
C HIS A 153 -23.69 -22.65 4.20
N LYS A 154 -23.71 -23.84 3.59
CA LYS A 154 -23.07 -24.11 2.29
C LYS A 154 -23.51 -23.17 1.16
N HIS A 155 -24.74 -22.65 1.21
CA HIS A 155 -25.25 -21.67 0.23
C HIS A 155 -24.65 -20.27 0.37
N TYR A 156 -23.85 -19.99 1.41
CA TYR A 156 -23.05 -18.75 1.50
C TYR A 156 -21.77 -18.81 0.66
N PHE A 157 -21.37 -20.00 0.23
CA PHE A 157 -20.21 -20.22 -0.61
C PHE A 157 -20.66 -20.89 -1.90
N ASP A 158 -20.76 -20.10 -2.95
CA ASP A 158 -21.01 -20.58 -4.29
C ASP A 158 -19.69 -20.57 -5.09
N PRO A 159 -19.09 -21.74 -5.37
CA PRO A 159 -17.81 -21.83 -6.08
C PRO A 159 -17.83 -21.16 -7.45
N ASP A 160 -19.00 -21.14 -8.11
CA ASP A 160 -19.18 -20.48 -9.41
C ASP A 160 -19.25 -18.95 -9.31
N ALA A 161 -19.35 -18.41 -8.09
CA ALA A 161 -19.43 -16.98 -7.81
C ALA A 161 -18.20 -16.46 -7.04
N GLU A 162 -17.08 -17.20 -7.06
CA GLU A 162 -15.82 -16.75 -6.49
C GLU A 162 -15.32 -15.45 -7.16
N PRO A 163 -14.56 -14.61 -6.43
CA PRO A 163 -14.28 -13.23 -6.85
C PRO A 163 -13.40 -13.10 -8.10
N PHE A 164 -12.77 -14.17 -8.56
CA PHE A 164 -11.93 -14.18 -9.75
C PHE A 164 -11.87 -15.56 -10.42
N GLU A 165 -11.74 -15.58 -11.75
CA GLU A 165 -11.56 -16.80 -12.54
C GLU A 165 -10.12 -17.31 -12.55
N ARG A 166 -9.16 -16.41 -12.28
CA ARG A 166 -7.72 -16.73 -12.21
C ARG A 166 -7.20 -16.25 -10.87
N GLU A 167 -6.60 -17.15 -10.11
CA GLU A 167 -6.04 -16.86 -8.77
C GLU A 167 -5.11 -15.65 -8.75
N ARG A 168 -4.34 -15.43 -9.83
CA ARG A 168 -3.46 -14.26 -9.93
C ARG A 168 -4.20 -12.92 -9.76
N ASP A 169 -5.49 -12.88 -10.12
CA ASP A 169 -6.33 -11.70 -10.05
C ASP A 169 -6.61 -11.25 -8.59
N ALA A 170 -6.30 -12.08 -7.58
CA ALA A 170 -6.19 -11.63 -6.19
C ALA A 170 -5.20 -10.46 -6.01
N TYR A 171 -4.18 -10.37 -6.87
CA TYR A 171 -3.20 -9.28 -6.88
C TYR A 171 -3.58 -8.12 -7.83
N ALA A 172 -4.73 -8.18 -8.49
CA ALA A 172 -5.16 -7.18 -9.46
C ALA A 172 -5.12 -5.74 -8.91
N PRO A 173 -5.56 -5.45 -7.66
CA PRO A 173 -5.48 -4.09 -7.12
C PRO A 173 -4.06 -3.51 -7.12
N LEU A 174 -3.03 -4.31 -6.82
CA LEU A 174 -1.63 -3.86 -6.79
C LEU A 174 -1.05 -3.69 -8.19
N VAL A 175 -1.40 -4.60 -9.10
CA VAL A 175 -1.03 -4.53 -10.52
C VAL A 175 -1.63 -3.28 -11.16
N TRP A 176 -2.91 -3.02 -10.94
CA TRP A 176 -3.58 -1.84 -11.47
C TRP A 176 -3.08 -0.55 -10.84
N GLN A 177 -2.75 -0.54 -9.54
CA GLN A 177 -2.09 0.61 -8.93
C GLN A 177 -0.74 0.91 -9.56
N SER A 178 0.07 -0.12 -9.86
CA SER A 178 1.35 0.03 -10.55
C SER A 178 1.16 0.67 -11.93
N ARG A 179 0.24 0.12 -12.73
CA ARG A 179 -0.11 0.63 -14.07
C ARG A 179 -0.66 2.05 -14.02
N PHE A 180 -1.52 2.35 -13.04
CA PHE A 180 -2.08 3.68 -12.82
C PHE A 180 -0.99 4.72 -12.51
N SER A 181 0.14 4.28 -11.97
CA SER A 181 1.31 5.12 -11.67
C SER A 181 2.43 5.07 -12.71
N GLY A 182 2.16 4.58 -13.92
CA GLY A 182 3.15 4.57 -15.01
C GLY A 182 4.21 3.47 -14.90
N ILE A 183 4.00 2.48 -14.03
CA ILE A 183 4.85 1.29 -13.92
C ILE A 183 4.20 0.19 -14.77
N GLU A 184 4.90 -0.25 -15.81
CA GLU A 184 4.35 -1.30 -16.67
C GLU A 184 4.36 -2.66 -15.94
N VAL A 185 3.28 -3.41 -16.10
CA VAL A 185 3.17 -4.78 -15.59
C VAL A 185 2.76 -5.66 -16.77
N PRO A 186 3.73 -6.23 -17.52
CA PRO A 186 3.44 -7.12 -18.62
C PRO A 186 2.63 -8.33 -18.14
N ASP A 187 1.60 -8.72 -18.89
CA ASP A 187 0.65 -9.76 -18.44
C ASP A 187 1.33 -11.12 -18.20
N HIS A 188 2.38 -11.44 -18.95
CA HIS A 188 3.18 -12.66 -18.79
C HIS A 188 4.11 -12.63 -17.56
N LEU A 189 4.32 -11.46 -16.95
CA LEU A 189 5.07 -11.30 -15.69
C LEU A 189 4.15 -11.23 -14.47
N TRP A 190 2.84 -11.34 -14.66
CA TRP A 190 1.85 -11.51 -13.60
C TRP A 190 1.38 -12.96 -13.57
N ALA A 191 1.95 -13.73 -12.66
CA ALA A 191 1.78 -15.18 -12.58
C ALA A 191 1.25 -15.61 -11.21
N TYR A 192 0.60 -16.77 -11.20
CA TYR A 192 0.19 -17.50 -10.01
C TYR A 192 0.72 -18.93 -10.09
N CYS A 193 1.12 -19.50 -8.95
CA CYS A 193 1.45 -20.91 -8.83
C CYS A 193 0.85 -21.50 -7.55
N THR A 194 0.14 -22.63 -7.69
CA THR A 194 -0.37 -23.40 -6.56
C THR A 194 0.78 -24.07 -5.81
N THR A 195 0.74 -24.03 -4.48
CA THR A 195 1.57 -24.84 -3.57
C THR A 195 0.66 -25.48 -2.53
N GLY A 196 1.07 -26.51 -1.80
CA GLY A 196 0.32 -26.98 -0.61
C GLY A 196 -1.10 -27.55 -0.78
N LYS A 197 -1.69 -27.53 -1.99
CA LYS A 197 -3.08 -27.93 -2.22
C LYS A 197 -3.38 -29.35 -1.72
N GLY A 198 -4.45 -29.48 -0.94
CA GLY A 198 -4.88 -30.75 -0.34
C GLY A 198 -4.04 -31.22 0.83
N LYS A 199 -3.08 -30.42 1.31
CA LYS A 199 -2.28 -30.70 2.51
C LYS A 199 -2.70 -29.79 3.65
N PRO A 200 -2.44 -30.16 4.92
CA PRO A 200 -2.61 -29.23 6.03
C PRO A 200 -1.73 -27.98 5.85
N TYR A 201 -2.17 -26.81 6.32
CA TYR A 201 -1.37 -25.57 6.25
C TYR A 201 0.06 -25.70 6.82
N SER A 202 0.26 -26.55 7.84
CA SER A 202 1.59 -26.82 8.41
C SER A 202 2.55 -27.53 7.46
N GLU A 203 2.04 -28.11 6.37
CA GLU A 203 2.80 -28.81 5.33
C GLU A 203 2.95 -27.97 4.04
N ASP A 204 2.66 -26.67 4.12
CA ASP A 204 2.88 -25.68 3.06
C ASP A 204 3.70 -24.49 3.57
N GLN A 205 4.95 -24.78 3.91
CA GLN A 205 5.91 -23.83 4.47
C GLN A 205 7.06 -23.66 3.48
N ALA A 206 7.96 -22.70 3.73
CA ALA A 206 9.03 -22.39 2.79
C ALA A 206 9.90 -23.61 2.42
N GLU A 207 10.18 -24.51 3.37
CA GLU A 207 10.92 -25.76 3.12
C GLU A 207 10.14 -26.78 2.28
N HIS A 208 8.81 -26.72 2.30
CA HIS A 208 7.94 -27.55 1.47
C HIS A 208 7.91 -27.00 0.04
N MET A 209 7.73 -25.69 -0.13
CA MET A 209 7.77 -25.00 -1.42
C MET A 209 9.12 -25.22 -2.13
N ALA A 210 10.23 -25.08 -1.41
CA ALA A 210 11.57 -25.29 -1.96
C ALA A 210 11.85 -26.73 -2.44
N ARG A 211 11.07 -27.71 -1.98
CA ARG A 211 11.15 -29.12 -2.41
C ARG A 211 10.11 -29.48 -3.46
N ASP A 212 9.14 -28.62 -3.71
CA ASP A 212 8.14 -28.83 -4.75
C ASP A 212 8.75 -28.49 -6.12
N ALA A 213 9.09 -29.54 -6.87
CA ALA A 213 9.72 -29.41 -8.18
C ALA A 213 8.83 -28.67 -9.20
N THR A 214 7.50 -28.76 -9.07
CA THR A 214 6.56 -28.08 -9.98
C THR A 214 6.53 -26.60 -9.66
N PHE A 215 6.42 -26.25 -8.38
CA PHE A 215 6.47 -24.88 -7.92
C PHE A 215 7.78 -24.19 -8.30
N MET A 216 8.91 -24.83 -8.00
CA MET A 216 10.24 -24.27 -8.30
C MET A 216 10.47 -24.12 -9.81
N ALA A 217 10.03 -25.08 -10.63
CA ALA A 217 10.12 -24.94 -12.10
C ALA A 217 9.29 -23.75 -12.62
N ALA A 218 8.10 -23.51 -12.06
CA ALA A 218 7.27 -22.37 -12.42
C ALA A 218 7.90 -21.04 -11.97
N PHE A 219 8.47 -21.00 -10.77
CA PHE A 219 9.19 -19.84 -10.25
C PHE A 219 10.43 -19.51 -11.09
N ASP A 220 11.26 -20.50 -11.41
CA ASP A 220 12.46 -20.32 -12.23
C ASP A 220 12.09 -19.81 -13.65
N ALA A 221 11.06 -20.39 -14.26
CA ALA A 221 10.57 -19.93 -15.57
C ALA A 221 10.07 -18.48 -15.53
N TRP A 222 9.38 -18.08 -14.47
CA TRP A 222 8.95 -16.69 -14.28
C TRP A 222 10.15 -15.75 -14.04
N ALA A 223 11.13 -16.17 -13.23
CA ALA A 223 12.32 -15.40 -12.94
C ALA A 223 13.17 -15.16 -14.21
N ASP A 224 13.32 -16.19 -15.04
CA ASP A 224 13.98 -16.09 -16.35
C ASP A 224 13.25 -15.12 -17.29
N ALA A 225 11.91 -15.21 -17.35
CA ALA A 225 11.11 -14.29 -18.15
C ALA A 225 11.22 -12.83 -17.66
N PHE A 226 11.18 -12.62 -16.34
CA PHE A 226 11.36 -11.31 -15.72
C PHE A 226 12.75 -10.73 -16.02
N ALA A 227 13.80 -11.53 -15.81
CA ALA A 227 15.18 -11.12 -16.09
C ALA A 227 15.41 -10.79 -17.56
N ALA A 228 14.87 -11.60 -18.48
CA ALA A 228 14.96 -11.36 -19.91
C ALA A 228 14.24 -10.06 -20.32
N PHE A 229 13.05 -9.81 -19.77
CA PHE A 229 12.28 -8.59 -20.04
C PHE A 229 13.04 -7.34 -19.56
N VAL A 230 13.53 -7.35 -18.32
CA VAL A 230 14.28 -6.22 -17.74
C VAL A 230 15.59 -5.98 -18.50
N ALA A 231 16.31 -7.05 -18.85
CA ALA A 231 17.54 -6.93 -19.64
C ALA A 231 17.30 -6.34 -21.03
N ALA A 232 16.21 -6.72 -21.70
CA ALA A 232 15.84 -6.20 -23.01
C ALA A 232 15.43 -4.73 -22.96
N LYS A 233 14.71 -4.31 -21.90
CA LYS A 233 14.28 -2.93 -21.71
C LYS A 233 15.43 -1.99 -21.38
N GLY A 234 16.37 -2.45 -20.56
CA GLY A 234 17.49 -1.62 -20.11
C GLY A 234 17.10 -0.66 -18.99
N LYS A 235 17.98 0.32 -18.73
CA LYS A 235 17.86 1.24 -17.59
C LYS A 235 16.72 2.22 -17.79
N VAL A 236 16.11 2.61 -16.68
CA VAL A 236 15.04 3.61 -16.61
C VAL A 236 15.64 4.94 -16.20
N GLU A 237 15.29 6.00 -16.92
CA GLU A 237 15.72 7.34 -16.55
C GLU A 237 15.07 7.76 -15.22
N PRO A 238 15.82 8.38 -14.31
CA PRO A 238 15.24 8.86 -13.07
C PRO A 238 14.16 9.91 -13.28
N GLY A 239 13.12 9.87 -12.43
CA GLY A 239 12.07 10.89 -12.42
C GLY A 239 12.58 12.26 -11.96
N ALA A 240 11.81 13.32 -12.26
CA ALA A 240 12.16 14.70 -11.88
C ALA A 240 12.24 14.92 -10.36
N HIS A 241 11.44 14.17 -9.59
CA HIS A 241 11.35 14.28 -8.14
C HIS A 241 11.76 12.96 -7.49
N ARG A 242 13.04 12.88 -7.11
CA ARG A 242 13.65 11.68 -6.55
C ARG A 242 13.28 11.50 -5.08
N ALA A 243 12.96 10.27 -4.69
CA ALA A 243 12.94 9.88 -3.29
C ALA A 243 14.37 9.56 -2.80
N TYR A 244 15.23 9.07 -3.69
CA TYR A 244 16.64 8.91 -3.40
C TYR A 244 17.31 10.26 -3.12
N GLY A 245 17.99 10.35 -1.97
CA GLY A 245 18.63 11.58 -1.52
C GLY A 245 17.66 12.62 -0.94
N HIS A 246 16.36 12.34 -0.91
CA HIS A 246 15.38 13.20 -0.23
C HIS A 246 15.71 13.28 1.26
N LYS A 247 15.74 14.51 1.78
CA LYS A 247 15.91 14.79 3.21
C LYS A 247 14.67 15.54 3.68
N PRO A 248 13.82 14.93 4.53
CA PRO A 248 12.64 15.62 5.03
C PRO A 248 13.06 16.87 5.82
N GLY A 249 12.24 17.92 5.72
CA GLY A 249 12.44 19.16 6.46
C GLY A 249 12.17 19.00 7.95
N GLY A 250 12.49 20.03 8.74
CA GLY A 250 12.08 20.08 10.15
C GLY A 250 10.67 20.64 10.29
N HIS A 251 9.76 19.92 10.94
CA HIS A 251 8.33 20.29 10.99
C HIS A 251 7.80 20.71 12.37
N ARG A 252 8.67 20.84 13.39
CA ARG A 252 8.28 21.08 14.79
C ARG A 252 7.20 22.15 15.02
N TRP A 253 7.30 23.28 14.31
CA TRP A 253 6.32 24.36 14.41
C TRP A 253 5.00 24.03 13.70
N ALA A 254 5.06 23.38 12.54
CA ALA A 254 3.88 22.91 11.83
C ALA A 254 3.17 21.81 12.63
N ASP A 255 3.91 20.87 13.23
CA ASP A 255 3.36 19.85 14.12
C ASP A 255 2.60 20.45 15.30
N ALA A 256 3.15 21.52 15.91
CA ALA A 256 2.47 22.24 16.98
C ALA A 256 1.15 22.89 16.49
N LYS A 257 1.15 23.48 15.29
CA LYS A 257 -0.08 24.02 14.67
C LYS A 257 -1.10 22.90 14.42
N LEU A 258 -0.68 21.75 13.91
CA LEU A 258 -1.54 20.60 13.64
C LEU A 258 -2.13 20.00 14.93
N LYS A 259 -1.32 19.87 15.99
CA LYS A 259 -1.81 19.44 17.31
C LYS A 259 -2.88 20.40 17.85
N TRP A 260 -2.64 21.71 17.74
CA TRP A 260 -3.65 22.70 18.13
C TRP A 260 -4.92 22.60 17.29
N ARG A 261 -4.79 22.41 15.96
CA ARG A 261 -5.91 22.16 15.05
C ARG A 261 -6.70 20.92 15.46
N ALA A 262 -6.03 19.82 15.76
CA ALA A 262 -6.67 18.57 16.19
C ALA A 262 -7.47 18.74 17.49
N ILE A 263 -6.93 19.46 18.48
CA ILE A 263 -7.64 19.77 19.73
C ILE A 263 -8.91 20.59 19.44
N ARG A 264 -8.81 21.62 18.60
CA ARG A 264 -9.98 22.43 18.21
C ARG A 264 -11.04 21.60 17.48
N MET A 265 -10.61 20.72 16.57
CA MET A 265 -11.50 19.78 15.89
C MET A 265 -12.21 18.85 16.89
N GLY A 266 -11.48 18.29 17.86
CA GLY A 266 -12.05 17.44 18.91
C GLY A 266 -13.01 18.16 19.86
N LEU A 267 -12.95 19.49 19.92
CA LEU A 267 -13.91 20.36 20.62
C LEU A 267 -15.09 20.79 19.74
N GLY A 268 -15.17 20.33 18.49
CA GLY A 268 -16.21 20.73 17.55
C GLY A 268 -16.06 22.18 17.06
N VAL A 269 -14.84 22.71 17.00
CA VAL A 269 -14.54 24.07 16.53
C VAL A 269 -13.65 24.02 15.29
N PRO A 270 -14.20 23.70 14.11
CA PRO A 270 -13.43 23.59 12.88
C PRO A 270 -12.93 24.96 12.38
N PRO A 271 -11.87 24.99 11.54
CA PRO A 271 -11.43 26.21 10.87
C PRO A 271 -12.56 26.81 10.01
N ALA A 272 -12.76 28.13 10.09
CA ALA A 272 -13.82 28.80 9.33
C ALA A 272 -13.59 28.62 7.81
N GLY A 273 -14.66 28.33 7.07
CA GLY A 273 -14.60 28.11 5.62
C GLY A 273 -13.98 26.78 5.18
N SER A 274 -13.62 25.90 6.12
CA SER A 274 -13.07 24.57 5.83
C SER A 274 -14.16 23.54 5.51
N SER A 275 -13.76 22.41 4.90
CA SER A 275 -14.66 21.27 4.69
C SER A 275 -15.27 20.74 6.00
N PRO A 276 -14.50 20.58 7.10
CA PRO A 276 -15.09 20.20 8.39
C PRO A 276 -16.10 21.21 8.94
N ALA A 277 -15.94 22.52 8.69
CA ALA A 277 -16.96 23.52 9.08
C ALA A 277 -18.24 23.36 8.27
N ALA A 278 -18.14 23.07 6.97
CA ALA A 278 -19.31 22.78 6.14
C ALA A 278 -20.01 21.49 6.58
N GLN A 279 -19.26 20.42 6.85
CA GLN A 279 -19.79 19.15 7.36
C GLN A 279 -20.52 19.35 8.71
N GLN A 280 -19.94 20.16 9.62
CA GLN A 280 -20.58 20.48 10.88
C GLN A 280 -21.88 21.29 10.68
N ALA A 281 -21.90 22.26 9.78
CA ALA A 281 -23.10 23.03 9.46
C ALA A 281 -24.22 22.14 8.86
N LEU A 282 -23.84 21.05 8.19
CA LEU A 282 -24.75 20.03 7.67
C LEU A 282 -25.16 18.97 8.70
N GLY A 283 -24.61 19.01 9.92
CA GLY A 283 -24.87 18.00 10.94
C GLY A 283 -24.28 16.62 10.61
N LEU A 284 -23.18 16.56 9.87
CA LEU A 284 -22.53 15.31 9.46
C LEU A 284 -21.42 14.85 10.45
N ASN A 285 -21.01 15.71 11.37
CA ASN A 285 -19.88 15.46 12.29
C ASN A 285 -20.38 15.15 13.70
N ASP A 286 -20.67 13.88 13.96
CA ASP A 286 -21.13 13.38 15.28
C ASP A 286 -19.99 12.77 16.13
N ASP A 287 -18.76 12.80 15.62
CA ASP A 287 -17.58 12.13 16.14
C ASP A 287 -16.60 13.06 16.88
N ALA A 288 -16.88 14.37 16.92
CA ALA A 288 -16.03 15.35 17.61
C ALA A 288 -15.81 14.95 19.07
N THR A 289 -14.56 14.59 19.40
CA THR A 289 -14.21 14.11 20.72
C THR A 289 -12.78 14.44 21.12
N LEU A 290 -12.58 14.69 22.41
CA LEU A 290 -11.24 14.70 23.02
C LEU A 290 -10.82 13.32 23.55
N ARG A 291 -11.73 12.34 23.55
CA ARG A 291 -11.52 10.98 24.09
C ARG A 291 -11.28 10.00 22.94
N VAL A 292 -10.20 10.21 22.19
CA VAL A 292 -9.86 9.41 21.00
C VAL A 292 -9.53 7.94 21.31
N GLN A 293 -9.19 7.63 22.56
CA GLN A 293 -8.89 6.26 23.01
C GLN A 293 -10.12 5.42 23.36
N LYS A 294 -11.30 6.04 23.54
CA LYS A 294 -12.53 5.28 23.82
C LYS A 294 -13.09 4.72 22.53
N SER A 295 -13.48 3.45 22.55
CA SER A 295 -14.20 2.83 21.45
C SER A 295 -15.58 3.45 21.25
N GLU A 296 -16.12 3.41 20.03
CA GLU A 296 -17.49 3.87 19.75
C GLU A 296 -18.52 3.13 20.60
N GLY A 297 -18.32 1.84 20.86
CA GLY A 297 -19.19 1.08 21.75
C GLY A 297 -19.21 1.60 23.20
N GLU A 298 -18.06 2.03 23.73
CA GLU A 298 -18.01 2.66 25.07
C GLU A 298 -18.69 4.02 25.07
N LYS A 299 -18.44 4.85 24.05
CA LYS A 299 -19.10 6.15 23.91
C LYS A 299 -20.62 6.00 23.85
N LEU A 300 -21.11 5.00 23.12
CA LEU A 300 -22.55 4.71 23.01
C LEU A 300 -23.17 4.24 24.34
N ARG A 301 -22.45 3.44 25.13
CA ARG A 301 -22.93 2.94 26.43
C ARG A 301 -22.95 4.00 27.54
N GLU A 302 -22.24 5.13 27.34
CA GLU A 302 -22.19 6.26 28.29
C GLU A 302 -23.23 7.36 28.00
N ARG A 303 -23.91 7.31 26.85
CA ARG A 303 -25.00 8.22 26.47
C ARG A 303 -26.33 7.74 27.04
#